data_AF-A0A5F0LME5-F1
#
_entry.id   AF-A0A5F0LME5-F1
#
_cell.length_a   1.000
_cell.length_b   1.000
_cell.length_c   1.000
_cell.angle_alpha   90.00
_cell.angle_beta   90.00
_cell.angle_gamma   90.00
#
_symmetry.space_group_name_H-M   'P 1'
#
loop_
_entity.id
_entity.type
_entity.pdbx_description
1 polymer ?
#
loop_
_entity_poly.entity_id
_entity_poly.type
_entity_poly.pdbx_seq_one_letter_code
_entity_poly.pdbx_strand_id
1 'polypeptide(L)' 'MLLHIPQVLSADQVALIRKQLDAADWSDGRATVGSQGARVKRNRQLPEQSAV' A
#
# COMPACT_ATOMS: atom_id res chain seq x y z
N MET A 1 -11.27 18.53 -10.12
CA MET A 1 -11.05 17.35 -10.98
C MET A 1 -9.60 16.88 -10.81
N LEU A 2 -9.37 15.57 -10.79
CA LEU A 2 -8.01 14.98 -10.83
C LEU A 2 -7.68 14.50 -12.24
N LEU A 3 -6.41 14.63 -12.65
CA LEU A 3 -5.89 14.15 -13.93
C LEU A 3 -5.51 12.67 -13.83
N HIS A 4 -5.86 11.87 -14.85
CA HIS A 4 -5.35 10.50 -14.99
C HIS A 4 -4.12 10.51 -15.89
N ILE A 5 -3.03 9.89 -15.43
CA ILE A 5 -1.81 9.66 -16.22
C ILE A 5 -1.75 8.16 -16.53
N PRO A 6 -2.10 7.74 -17.76
CA PRO A 6 -2.09 6.32 -18.12
C PRO A 6 -0.67 5.80 -18.30
N GLN A 7 -0.49 4.48 -18.14
CA GLN A 7 0.73 3.75 -18.53
C GLN A 7 2.03 4.23 -17.87
N VAL A 8 1.97 4.78 -16.64
CA VAL A 8 3.17 5.09 -15.83
C VAL A 8 4.05 3.86 -15.61
N LEU A 9 3.41 2.69 -15.50
CA LEU A 9 4.06 1.38 -15.42
C LEU A 9 3.55 0.49 -16.55
N SER A 10 4.46 -0.28 -17.15
CA SER A 10 4.12 -1.41 -18.01
C SER A 10 3.52 -2.57 -17.21
N ALA A 11 2.84 -3.50 -17.89
CA ALA A 11 2.26 -4.68 -17.23
C ALA A 11 3.32 -5.53 -16.51
N ASP A 12 4.51 -5.69 -17.11
CA ASP A 12 5.61 -6.46 -16.52
C ASP A 12 6.18 -5.79 -15.26
N GLN A 13 6.30 -4.46 -15.27
CA GLN A 13 6.71 -3.70 -14.08
C GLN A 13 5.67 -3.83 -12.95
N VAL A 14 4.38 -3.77 -13.27
CA VAL A 14 3.32 -4.00 -12.27
C VAL A 14 3.42 -5.42 -11.71
N ALA A 15 3.61 -6.44 -12.55
CA ALA A 15 3.71 -7.83 -12.11
C ALA A 15 4.91 -8.04 -11.16
N LEU A 16 6.08 -7.46 -11.48
CA LEU A 16 7.27 -7.52 -10.64
C LEU A 16 7.04 -6.89 -9.26
N ILE A 17 6.48 -5.68 -9.24
CA ILE A 17 6.19 -4.95 -7.99
C ILE A 17 5.17 -5.72 -7.16
N ARG A 18 4.10 -6.24 -7.78
CA ARG A 18 3.08 -7.01 -7.08
C ARG A 18 3.64 -8.27 -6.44
N LYS A 19 4.54 -9.00 -7.12
CA LYS A 19 5.20 -10.17 -6.55
C LYS A 19 5.96 -9.84 -5.26
N GLN A 20 6.64 -8.69 -5.20
CA GLN A 20 7.35 -8.25 -4.00
C GLN A 20 6.35 -7.83 -2.90
N LEU A 21 5.38 -6.99 -3.24
CA LEU A 21 4.34 -6.54 -2.32
C LEU A 21 3.56 -7.70 -1.71
N ASP A 22 3.19 -8.71 -2.49
CA ASP A 22 2.39 -9.84 -2.00
C ASP A 22 3.20 -10.75 -1.04
N ALA A 23 4.53 -10.71 -1.09
CA ALA A 23 5.43 -11.47 -0.21
C ALA A 23 5.84 -10.69 1.06
N ALA A 24 5.53 -9.41 1.15
CA ALA A 24 5.91 -8.55 2.27
C ALA A 24 5.00 -8.73 3.49
N ASP A 25 5.47 -8.29 4.66
CA ASP A 25 4.71 -8.39 5.91
C ASP A 25 3.77 -7.17 6.08
N TRP A 26 2.50 -7.37 5.77
CA TRP A 26 1.47 -6.34 5.85
C TRP A 26 0.88 -6.23 7.25
N SER A 27 0.90 -5.04 7.83
CA SER A 27 0.37 -4.74 9.17
C SER A 27 -1.00 -4.05 9.14
N ASP A 28 -1.69 -4.00 10.29
CA ASP A 28 -2.96 -3.26 10.42
C ASP A 28 -2.70 -1.75 10.31
N GLY A 29 -3.32 -1.11 9.30
CA GLY A 29 -3.16 0.31 9.03
C GLY A 29 -3.75 1.24 10.09
N ARG A 30 -4.44 0.71 11.11
CA ARG A 30 -4.82 1.49 12.30
C ARG A 30 -3.61 1.99 13.09
N ALA A 31 -2.45 1.35 12.96
CA ALA A 31 -1.22 1.78 13.60
C ALA A 31 -0.73 3.17 13.13
N THR A 32 -1.18 3.64 11.95
CA THR A 32 -0.74 4.92 11.36
C THR A 32 -1.74 6.07 11.56
N VAL A 33 -2.74 5.90 12.43
CA VAL A 33 -3.75 6.94 12.68
C VAL A 33 -3.98 7.16 14.17
N GLY A 34 -4.44 8.37 14.53
CA GLY A 34 -4.91 8.64 15.89
C GLY A 34 -6.16 7.84 16.26
N SER A 35 -6.53 7.89 17.54
CA SER A 35 -7.61 7.08 18.13
C SER A 35 -8.96 7.16 17.41
N GLN A 36 -9.35 8.33 16.91
CA GLN A 36 -10.61 8.49 16.16
C GLN A 36 -10.57 7.78 14.81
N GLY A 37 -9.44 7.89 14.10
CA GLY A 37 -9.24 7.21 12.82
C GLY A 37 -9.21 5.69 12.97
N ALA A 38 -8.63 5.19 14.06
CA ALA A 38 -8.49 3.74 14.30
C ALA A 38 -9.84 3.02 14.38
N ARG A 39 -10.91 3.72 14.80
CA ARG A 39 -12.27 3.16 14.88
C ARG A 39 -12.86 2.80 13.52
N VAL A 40 -12.49 3.55 12.47
CA VAL A 40 -13.08 3.43 11.13
C VAL A 40 -12.10 2.91 10.09
N LYS A 41 -10.79 3.02 10.32
CA LYS A 41 -9.77 2.52 9.40
C LYS A 41 -9.72 0.99 9.42
N ARG A 42 -9.83 0.38 8.23
CA ARG A 42 -9.86 -1.06 8.01
C ARG A 42 -9.09 -1.39 6.74
N ASN A 43 -7.78 -1.24 6.79
CA ASN A 43 -6.88 -1.62 5.70
C ASN A 43 -5.62 -2.28 6.25
N ARG A 44 -4.85 -2.88 5.36
CA ARG A 44 -3.48 -3.28 5.66
C ARG A 44 -2.51 -2.31 5.02
N GLN A 45 -1.35 -2.13 5.64
CA GLN A 45 -0.28 -1.27 5.15
C GLN A 45 1.07 -1.96 5.30
N LEU A 46 2.01 -1.63 4.42
CA LEU A 46 3.41 -1.96 4.69
C LEU A 46 3.93 -1.04 5.79
N PRO A 47 4.71 -1.54 6.75
CA PRO A 47 5.47 -0.70 7.66
C PRO A 47 6.37 0.27 6.90
N GLU A 48 6.55 1.48 7.42
CA GLU A 48 7.41 2.50 6.80
C GLU A 48 8.86 2.03 6.61
N GLN A 49 9.33 1.17 7.51
CA GLN A 49 10.68 0.60 7.53
C GLN A 49 10.72 -0.80 6.90
N SER A 50 9.73 -1.15 6.07
CA SER A 50 9.74 -2.40 5.29
C SER A 50 10.99 -2.45 4.40
N ALA A 51 11.67 -3.60 4.39
CA ALA A 51 12.81 -3.86 3.52
C ALA A 51 12.40 -4.28 2.08
N VAL A 52 11.09 -4.44 1.86
CA VAL A 52 10.45 -4.75 0.58
C VAL A 52 9.68 -3.52 0.12
#